data_AF-A0AB73T1F6-F1
#
_entry.id   AF-A0AB73T1F6-F1
#
_cell.length_a   1.000
_cell.length_b   1.000
_cell.length_c   1.000
_cell.angle_alpha   90.00
_cell.angle_beta   90.00
_cell.angle_gamma   90.00
#
_symmetry.space_group_name_H-M   'P 1'
#
loop_
_entity.id
_entity.type
_entity.pdbx_description
1 polymer ?
#
loop_
_entity_poly.entity_id
_entity_poly.type
_entity_poly.pdbx_seq_one_letter_code
_entity_poly.pdbx_strand_id
1 'polypeptide(L)'
;MAKSKLVKANEKIAEGVVDGYKKIEKGVVGGYKKIEEGAVGGFNKIADKFVDNFLTKEGESVEDARARLAKEQKEREEADRLAFEERQARRKAGVE
;
A
#
# COMPACT_ATOMS: atom_id res chain seq x y z
N MET A 1 -2.73 17.58 56.62
CA MET A 1 -3.95 16.97 56.01
C MET A 1 -4.33 17.57 54.65
N ALA A 2 -4.47 18.91 54.51
CA ALA A 2 -4.89 19.56 53.25
C ALA A 2 -3.98 19.28 52.03
N LYS A 3 -2.65 19.28 52.22
CA LYS A 3 -1.68 18.95 51.15
C LYS A 3 -1.92 17.56 50.53
N SER A 4 -2.34 16.55 51.31
CA SER A 4 -2.56 15.19 50.78
C SER A 4 -3.84 15.05 49.95
N LYS A 5 -4.85 15.91 50.16
CA LYS A 5 -6.08 15.90 49.36
C LYS A 5 -5.84 16.49 47.96
N LEU A 6 -5.03 17.56 47.89
CA LEU A 6 -4.65 18.19 46.62
C LEU A 6 -3.77 17.26 45.78
N VAL A 7 -2.80 16.57 46.41
CA VAL A 7 -1.96 15.58 45.72
C VAL A 7 -2.80 14.47 45.10
N LYS A 8 -3.74 13.88 45.86
CA LYS A 8 -4.65 12.84 45.34
C LYS A 8 -5.56 13.33 44.22
N ALA A 9 -6.02 14.58 44.29
CA ALA A 9 -6.81 15.17 43.21
C ALA A 9 -5.98 15.32 41.93
N ASN A 10 -4.73 15.78 42.06
CA ASN A 10 -3.81 15.91 40.93
C ASN A 10 -3.43 14.55 40.32
N GLU A 11 -3.22 13.52 41.14
CA GLU A 11 -2.98 12.14 40.66
C GLU A 11 -4.15 11.64 39.80
N LYS A 12 -5.40 11.81 40.28
CA LYS A 12 -6.60 11.44 39.51
C LYS A 12 -6.73 12.22 38.20
N ILE A 13 -6.39 13.51 38.21
CA ILE A 13 -6.38 14.32 37.00
C ILE A 13 -5.32 13.79 36.02
N ALA A 14 -4.12 13.49 36.49
CA ALA A 14 -3.04 12.95 35.66
C ALA A 14 -3.42 11.60 35.03
N GLU A 15 -3.99 10.68 35.82
CA GLU A 15 -4.52 9.40 35.32
C GLU A 15 -5.60 9.60 34.26
N GLY A 16 -6.59 10.47 34.54
CA GLY A 16 -7.66 10.75 33.59
C GLY A 16 -7.17 11.37 32.28
N VAL A 17 -6.16 12.24 32.34
CA VAL A 17 -5.51 12.84 31.17
C VAL A 17 -4.80 11.76 30.34
N VAL A 18 -3.99 10.91 30.98
CA VAL A 18 -3.26 9.82 30.30
C VAL A 18 -4.23 8.84 29.64
N ASP A 19 -5.31 8.47 30.33
CA ASP A 19 -6.32 7.57 29.77
C ASP A 19 -7.10 8.22 28.62
N GLY A 20 -7.37 9.51 28.70
CA GLY A 20 -7.94 10.30 27.62
C GLY A 20 -7.07 10.26 26.37
N TYR A 21 -5.77 10.53 26.51
CA TYR A 21 -4.82 10.46 25.39
C TYR A 21 -4.74 9.05 24.79
N LYS A 22 -4.64 8.01 25.61
CA LYS A 22 -4.61 6.61 25.12
C LYS A 22 -5.86 6.24 24.33
N LYS A 23 -7.04 6.73 24.73
CA LYS A 23 -8.30 6.50 24.00
C LYS A 23 -8.31 7.20 22.65
N ILE A 24 -7.85 8.45 22.60
CA ILE A 24 -7.71 9.22 21.35
C ILE A 24 -6.75 8.50 20.41
N GLU A 25 -5.56 8.13 20.88
CA GLU A 25 -4.57 7.42 20.08
C GLU A 25 -5.13 6.14 19.47
N LYS A 26 -5.75 5.28 20.29
CA LYS A 26 -6.38 4.04 19.83
C LYS A 26 -7.48 4.30 18.81
N GLY A 27 -8.31 5.32 19.04
CA GLY A 27 -9.38 5.70 18.12
C GLY A 27 -8.86 6.17 16.77
N VAL A 28 -7.84 7.03 16.78
CA VAL A 28 -7.18 7.56 15.57
C VAL A 28 -6.52 6.43 14.79
N VAL A 29 -5.67 5.63 15.43
CA VAL A 29 -4.97 4.51 14.77
C VAL A 29 -5.98 3.49 14.23
N GLY A 30 -7.01 3.16 14.98
CA GLY A 30 -8.07 2.26 14.53
C GLY A 30 -8.87 2.82 13.35
N GLY A 31 -9.14 4.12 13.36
CA GLY A 31 -9.81 4.82 12.26
C GLY A 31 -9.00 4.76 10.97
N TYR A 32 -7.70 5.09 11.03
CA TYR A 32 -6.81 5.03 9.87
C TYR A 32 -6.74 3.62 9.27
N LYS A 33 -6.54 2.60 10.11
CA LYS A 33 -6.48 1.21 9.63
C LYS A 33 -7.76 0.79 8.89
N LYS A 34 -8.94 1.15 9.42
CA LYS A 34 -10.21 0.83 8.75
C LYS A 34 -10.36 1.51 7.40
N ILE A 35 -9.92 2.77 7.29
CA ILE A 35 -9.95 3.51 6.03
C ILE A 35 -9.01 2.86 5.03
N GLU A 36 -7.79 2.52 5.44
CA GLU A 36 -6.79 1.85 4.61
C GLU A 36 -7.31 0.49 4.11
N GLU A 37 -7.78 -0.38 5.02
CA GLU A 37 -8.34 -1.70 4.69
C GLU A 37 -9.52 -1.58 3.72
N GLY A 38 -10.42 -0.61 3.96
CA GLY A 38 -11.58 -0.36 3.10
C GLY A 38 -11.19 0.12 1.71
N ALA A 39 -10.27 1.09 1.61
CA ALA A 39 -9.82 1.66 0.35
C ALA A 39 -9.03 0.64 -0.48
N VAL A 40 -8.02 0.00 0.12
CA VAL A 40 -7.17 -1.00 -0.56
C VAL A 40 -7.98 -2.23 -0.93
N GLY A 41 -8.82 -2.73 -0.01
CA GLY A 41 -9.67 -3.89 -0.27
C GLY A 41 -10.72 -3.60 -1.37
N GLY A 42 -11.31 -2.41 -1.37
CA GLY A 42 -12.24 -1.97 -2.41
C GLY A 42 -11.57 -1.88 -3.79
N PHE A 43 -10.39 -1.26 -3.84
CA PHE A 43 -9.60 -1.17 -5.07
C PHE A 43 -9.22 -2.54 -5.62
N ASN A 44 -8.71 -3.44 -4.76
CA ASN A 44 -8.33 -4.79 -5.18
C ASN A 44 -9.51 -5.54 -5.79
N LYS A 45 -10.71 -5.46 -5.21
CA LYS A 45 -11.92 -6.08 -5.78
C LYS A 45 -12.28 -5.56 -7.16
N ILE A 46 -12.14 -4.25 -7.40
CA ILE A 46 -12.39 -3.66 -8.71
C ILE A 46 -11.33 -4.12 -9.70
N ALA A 47 -10.06 -4.12 -9.29
CA ALA A 47 -8.95 -4.57 -10.11
C ALA A 47 -9.08 -6.07 -10.47
N ASP A 48 -9.48 -6.92 -9.53
CA ASP A 48 -9.71 -8.34 -9.76
C ASP A 48 -10.81 -8.55 -10.80
N LYS A 49 -11.94 -7.85 -10.66
CA LYS A 49 -13.01 -7.89 -11.68
C LYS A 49 -12.57 -7.39 -13.04
N PHE A 50 -11.69 -6.39 -13.09
CA PHE A 50 -11.17 -5.89 -14.36
C PHE A 50 -10.28 -6.94 -15.03
N VAL A 51 -9.37 -7.57 -14.29
CA VAL A 51 -8.54 -8.66 -14.80
C VAL A 51 -9.41 -9.81 -15.28
N ASP A 52 -10.37 -10.24 -14.46
CA ASP A 52 -11.28 -11.35 -14.75
C ASP A 52 -12.11 -11.14 -16.02
N ASN A 53 -12.67 -9.93 -16.21
CA ASN A 53 -13.54 -9.67 -17.35
C ASN A 53 -12.79 -9.34 -18.64
N PHE A 54 -11.57 -8.81 -18.57
CA PHE A 54 -10.91 -8.22 -19.73
C PHE A 54 -9.54 -8.79 -20.07
N LEU A 55 -8.84 -9.41 -19.12
CA LEU A 55 -7.42 -9.76 -19.29
C LEU A 55 -7.11 -11.25 -19.08
N THR A 56 -8.04 -12.03 -18.53
CA THR A 56 -7.94 -13.49 -18.46
C THR A 56 -8.11 -14.11 -19.84
N LYS A 57 -7.50 -15.28 -20.02
CA LYS A 57 -7.74 -16.19 -21.15
C LYS A 57 -8.71 -17.29 -20.73
N GLU A 58 -9.23 -18.06 -21.67
CA GLU A 58 -10.17 -19.16 -21.37
C GLU A 58 -9.59 -20.13 -20.34
N GLY A 59 -10.31 -20.30 -19.23
CA GLY A 59 -9.91 -21.17 -18.11
C GLY A 59 -8.76 -20.64 -17.24
N GLU A 60 -8.28 -19.41 -17.47
CA GLU A 60 -7.23 -18.77 -16.66
C GLU A 60 -7.83 -18.13 -15.40
N SER A 61 -7.20 -18.34 -14.24
CA SER A 61 -7.60 -17.63 -13.02
C SER A 61 -7.10 -16.18 -13.01
N VAL A 62 -7.70 -15.32 -12.20
CA VAL A 62 -7.24 -13.93 -12.02
C VAL A 62 -5.79 -13.87 -11.52
N GLU A 63 -5.40 -14.79 -10.64
CA GLU A 63 -4.05 -14.84 -10.08
C GLU A 63 -3.02 -15.24 -11.15
N ASP A 64 -3.34 -16.25 -11.96
CA ASP A 64 -2.51 -16.67 -13.09
C ASP A 64 -2.38 -15.57 -14.14
N ALA A 65 -3.48 -14.89 -14.46
CA ALA A 65 -3.48 -13.77 -15.39
C ALA A 65 -2.58 -12.63 -14.89
N ARG A 66 -2.62 -12.30 -13.59
CA ARG A 66 -1.71 -11.30 -12.99
C ARG A 66 -0.25 -11.74 -13.08
N ALA A 67 0.05 -13.00 -12.77
CA ALA A 67 1.41 -13.53 -12.86
C ALA A 67 1.95 -13.46 -14.29
N ARG A 68 1.13 -13.85 -15.28
CA ARG A 68 1.46 -13.75 -16.70
C ARG A 68 1.70 -12.30 -17.13
N LEU A 69 0.78 -11.39 -16.83
CA LEU A 69 0.91 -9.97 -17.18
C LEU A 69 2.17 -9.35 -16.58
N ALA A 70 2.50 -9.68 -15.32
CA ALA A 70 3.72 -9.22 -14.66
C ALA A 70 4.99 -9.75 -15.34
N LYS A 71 4.98 -11.02 -15.79
CA LYS A 71 6.08 -11.60 -16.57
C LYS A 71 6.22 -10.91 -17.93
N GLU A 72 5.13 -10.79 -18.69
CA GLU A 72 5.13 -10.12 -19.99
C GLU A 72 5.62 -8.66 -19.88
N GLN A 73 5.26 -7.96 -18.80
CA GLN A 73 5.73 -6.59 -18.57
C GLN A 73 7.24 -6.52 -18.32
N LYS A 74 7.80 -7.43 -17.52
CA LYS A 74 9.25 -7.50 -17.30
C LYS A 74 10.01 -7.80 -18.59
N GLU A 75 9.49 -8.72 -19.40
CA GLU A 75 10.08 -9.07 -20.70
C GLU A 75 10.06 -7.87 -21.66
N ARG A 76 8.95 -7.10 -21.70
CA ARG A 76 8.85 -5.87 -22.48
C ARG A 76 9.86 -4.82 -22.02
N GLU A 77 9.97 -4.57 -20.72
CA GLU A 77 10.92 -3.60 -20.16
C GLU A 77 12.38 -3.98 -20.44
N GLU A 78 12.69 -5.28 -20.37
CA GLU A 78 14.01 -5.78 -20.72
C GLU A 78 14.31 -5.64 -22.20
N ALA A 79 13.35 -5.97 -23.07
CA ALA A 79 13.49 -5.77 -24.51
C ALA A 79 13.69 -4.28 -24.85
N ASP A 80 12.93 -3.38 -24.23
CA ASP A 80 13.06 -1.93 -24.41
C ASP A 80 14.43 -1.42 -23.94
N ARG A 81 14.92 -1.92 -22.81
CA ARG A 81 16.26 -1.60 -22.28
C ARG A 81 17.35 -2.06 -23.25
N LEU A 82 17.31 -3.31 -23.71
CA LEU A 82 18.28 -3.84 -24.66
C LEU A 82 18.25 -3.07 -25.98
N ALA A 83 17.07 -2.77 -26.51
CA ALA A 83 16.92 -1.97 -27.72
C ALA A 83 17.43 -0.53 -27.55
N PHE A 84 17.32 0.04 -26.34
CA PHE A 84 17.93 1.33 -26.03
C PHE A 84 19.46 1.24 -26.00
N GLU A 85 20.02 0.25 -25.31
CA GLU A 85 21.46 0.02 -25.22
C GLU A 85 22.09 -0.23 -26.59
N GLU A 86 21.45 -1.04 -27.44
CA GLU A 86 21.89 -1.31 -28.80
C GLU A 86 21.91 -0.02 -29.64
N ARG A 87 20.84 0.79 -29.56
CA ARG A 87 20.78 2.09 -30.26
C ARG A 87 21.86 3.06 -29.77
N GLN A 88 22.21 3.03 -28.49
CA GLN A 88 23.30 3.84 -27.94
C GLN A 88 24.67 3.34 -28.44
N ALA A 89 24.87 2.03 -28.50
CA ALA A 89 26.10 1.43 -29.02
C ALA A 89 26.31 1.76 -30.51
N ARG A 90 25.27 1.62 -31.35
CA ARG A 90 25.33 1.97 -32.78
C ARG A 90 25.66 3.44 -33.01
N ARG A 91 25.05 4.35 -32.23
CA ARG A 91 25.35 5.79 -32.28
C ARG A 91 26.79 6.11 -31.88
N LYS A 92 27.31 5.48 -30.82
CA LYS A 92 28.72 5.64 -30.42
C LYS A 92 29.71 5.08 -31.45
N ALA A 93 29.33 4.02 -32.17
CA ALA A 93 30.15 3.41 -33.20
C ALA A 93 30.11 4.15 -34.55
N GLY A 94 29.26 5.19 -34.69
CA GLY A 94 29.12 5.95 -35.93
C GLY A 94 28.45 5.15 -37.07
N VAL A 95 27.69 4.11 -36.75
CA VAL A 95 27.02 3.21 -37.70
C VAL A 95 25.52 3.52 -37.81
N GLU A 96 25.15 4.80 -37.66
CA GLU A 96 23.76 5.25 -37.80
C GLU A 96 23.36 5.41 -39.28
#